data_AF-A0A916XID3-F1
#
_entry.id   AF-A0A916XID3-F1
#
_cell.length_a   1.000
_cell.length_b   1.000
_cell.length_c   1.000
_cell.angle_alpha   90.00
_cell.angle_beta   90.00
_cell.angle_gamma   90.00
#
_symmetry.space_group_name_H-M   'P 1'
#
loop_
_entity.id
_entity.type
_entity.pdbx_description
1 polymer ?
#
loop_
_entity_poly.entity_id
_entity_poly.type
_entity_poly.pdbx_seq_one_letter_code
_entity_poly.pdbx_strand_id
1 'polypeptide(L)'
;MTGDVTFSTSPGVVEVQFVSIDPADTECVAKLRDGVDSFIILDQETAVLDGDGNGTVAFTGLEPGGYWADGTCGDDVFELEQLVVPANGGTGSLDLLMELFDGIFGSS
;
A
#
# COMPACT_ATOMS: atom_id res chain seq x y z
N MET A 1 -12.01 -10.99 -5.70
CA MET A 1 -11.33 -11.98 -4.83
C MET A 1 -10.67 -11.19 -3.70
N THR A 2 -10.36 -11.79 -2.55
CA THR A 2 -9.74 -11.08 -1.41
C THR A 2 -8.25 -11.39 -1.38
N GLY A 3 -7.40 -10.40 -1.63
CA GLY A 3 -5.97 -10.46 -1.37
C GLY A 3 -5.61 -9.58 -0.17
N ASP A 4 -4.41 -9.75 0.36
CA ASP A 4 -3.90 -9.01 1.51
C ASP A 4 -2.83 -7.99 1.08
N VAL A 5 -2.82 -6.84 1.74
CA VAL A 5 -1.78 -5.82 1.55
C VAL A 5 -1.14 -5.55 2.90
N THR A 6 0.16 -5.81 2.99
CA THR A 6 0.94 -5.66 4.21
C THR A 6 1.91 -4.49 4.04
N PHE A 7 2.01 -3.64 5.06
CA PHE A 7 2.96 -2.53 5.08
C PHE A 7 4.07 -2.80 6.07
N SER A 8 5.31 -2.58 5.63
CA SER A 8 6.49 -2.64 6.47
C SER A 8 7.26 -1.32 6.41
N THR A 9 7.54 -0.74 7.56
CA THR A 9 8.28 0.53 7.67
C THR A 9 9.63 0.28 8.30
N SER A 10 10.69 0.85 7.73
CA SER A 10 12.03 0.90 8.32
C SER A 10 12.66 2.28 8.09
N PRO A 11 13.84 2.63 8.65
CA PRO A 11 14.36 3.99 8.50
C PRO A 11 14.56 4.36 7.04
N GLY A 12 13.82 5.39 6.63
CA GLY A 12 13.83 5.91 5.27
C GLY A 12 13.24 4.98 4.22
N VAL A 13 12.52 3.92 4.62
CA VAL A 13 11.88 2.98 3.69
C VAL A 13 10.47 2.62 4.15
N VAL A 14 9.54 2.61 3.20
CA VAL A 14 8.22 1.98 3.32
C VAL A 14 8.12 0.91 2.24
N GLU A 15 7.92 -0.33 2.65
CA GLU A 15 7.68 -1.47 1.76
C GLU A 15 6.19 -1.83 1.81
N VAL A 16 5.61 -2.04 0.63
CA VAL A 16 4.22 -2.49 0.45
C VAL A 16 4.27 -3.85 -0.21
N GLN A 17 3.72 -4.84 0.46
CA GLN A 17 3.64 -6.21 -0.04
C GLN A 17 2.20 -6.53 -0.41
N PHE A 18 2.02 -7.02 -1.63
CA PHE A 18 0.77 -7.53 -2.17
C PHE A 18 0.80 -9.05 -2.09
N VAL A 19 -0.22 -9.66 -1.51
CA VAL A 19 -0.27 -11.12 -1.31
C VAL A 19 -1.62 -11.64 -1.77
N SER A 20 -1.60 -12.65 -2.65
CA SER A 20 -2.83 -13.31 -3.14
C SER A 20 -3.86 -12.34 -3.72
N ILE A 21 -3.40 -11.27 -4.38
CA ILE A 21 -4.27 -10.39 -5.17
C ILE A 21 -4.89 -11.21 -6.31
N ASP A 22 -6.05 -10.78 -6.83
CA ASP A 22 -6.72 -11.48 -7.93
C ASP A 22 -5.71 -11.78 -9.06
N PRO A 23 -5.50 -13.05 -9.44
CA PRO A 23 -4.52 -13.42 -10.45
C PRO A 23 -4.89 -12.91 -11.86
N ALA A 24 -6.09 -12.35 -12.05
CA ALA A 24 -6.43 -11.58 -13.25
C ALA A 24 -5.68 -10.24 -13.31
N ASP A 25 -5.31 -9.66 -12.16
CA ASP A 25 -4.50 -8.47 -12.09
C ASP A 25 -3.02 -8.82 -12.26
N THR A 26 -2.35 -8.08 -13.14
CA THR A 26 -0.91 -8.25 -13.39
C THR A 26 -0.07 -7.18 -12.72
N GLU A 27 -0.70 -6.08 -12.29
CA GLU A 27 -0.02 -4.91 -11.72
C GLU A 27 -0.87 -4.25 -10.63
N CYS A 28 -0.19 -3.80 -9.56
CA CYS A 28 -0.76 -2.96 -8.52
C CYS A 28 0.03 -1.65 -8.42
N VAL A 29 -0.66 -0.54 -8.21
CA VAL A 29 -0.05 0.78 -8.00
C VAL A 29 -0.16 1.14 -6.53
N ALA A 30 0.96 1.46 -5.88
CA ALA A 30 0.98 2.06 -4.56
C ALA A 30 1.37 3.53 -4.66
N LYS A 31 0.77 4.37 -3.83
CA LYS A 31 1.07 5.80 -3.72
C LYS A 31 1.44 6.09 -2.28
N LEU A 32 2.52 6.85 -2.11
CA LEU A 32 2.92 7.39 -0.84
C LEU A 32 2.53 8.87 -0.79
N ARG A 33 1.93 9.28 0.32
CA ARG A 33 1.41 10.63 0.56
C ARG A 33 1.99 11.23 1.82
N ASP A 34 1.96 12.55 1.88
CA ASP A 34 2.44 13.30 3.02
C ASP A 34 1.58 13.07 4.26
N GLY A 35 2.22 12.86 5.41
CA GLY A 35 1.54 12.58 6.68
C GLY A 35 0.68 13.72 7.22
N VAL A 36 0.96 14.96 6.79
CA VAL A 36 0.26 16.18 7.22
C VAL A 36 -0.87 16.52 6.24
N ASP A 37 -0.64 16.34 4.94
CA ASP A 37 -1.64 16.55 3.89
C ASP A 37 -1.71 15.34 2.93
N SER A 38 -2.66 14.43 3.20
CA SER A 38 -2.84 13.22 2.41
C SER A 38 -3.28 13.47 0.96
N PHE A 39 -3.64 14.72 0.59
CA PHE A 39 -3.88 15.05 -0.81
C PHE A 39 -2.58 15.19 -1.63
N ILE A 40 -1.44 15.38 -0.96
CA ILE A 40 -0.13 15.48 -1.60
C ILE A 40 0.45 14.08 -1.77
N ILE A 41 0.54 13.64 -3.03
CA ILE A 41 1.28 12.44 -3.40
C ILE A 41 2.77 12.81 -3.45
N LEU A 42 3.56 12.16 -2.61
CA LEU A 42 5.01 12.30 -2.56
C LEU A 42 5.67 11.39 -3.59
N ASP A 43 5.16 10.17 -3.74
CA ASP A 43 5.72 9.18 -4.65
C ASP A 43 4.66 8.16 -5.12
N GLN A 44 4.93 7.47 -6.22
CA GLN A 44 4.08 6.42 -6.76
C GLN A 44 4.93 5.32 -7.42
N GLU A 45 4.68 4.08 -7.02
CA GLU A 45 5.38 2.90 -7.52
C GLU A 45 4.39 1.85 -8.01
N THR A 46 4.82 1.05 -9.00
CA THR A 46 4.01 -0.04 -9.56
C THR A 46 4.65 -1.39 -9.25
N ALA A 47 3.92 -2.27 -8.56
CA ALA A 47 4.26 -3.67 -8.37
C ALA A 47 3.79 -4.46 -9.60
N VAL A 48 4.68 -5.28 -10.18
CA VAL A 48 4.26 -6.33 -11.10
C VAL A 48 3.99 -7.58 -10.28
N LEU A 49 2.81 -8.17 -10.46
CA LEU A 49 2.38 -9.36 -9.73
C LEU A 49 2.90 -10.64 -10.41
N ASP A 50 3.25 -11.63 -9.61
CA ASP A 50 3.55 -12.98 -10.09
C ASP A 50 2.27 -13.77 -10.42
N GLY A 51 2.43 -14.99 -10.92
CA GLY A 51 1.28 -15.84 -11.29
C GLY A 51 0.40 -16.29 -10.12
N ASP A 52 0.83 -16.02 -8.89
CA ASP A 52 0.10 -16.28 -7.65
C ASP A 52 -0.49 -14.99 -7.05
N GLY A 53 -0.40 -13.86 -7.76
CA GLY A 53 -0.95 -12.56 -7.34
C GLY A 53 -0.12 -11.85 -6.28
N ASN A 54 1.18 -12.15 -6.16
CA ASN A 54 2.07 -11.52 -5.18
C ASN A 54 2.99 -10.49 -5.82
N GLY A 55 3.28 -9.41 -5.11
CA GLY A 55 4.21 -8.37 -5.55
C GLY A 55 4.71 -7.51 -4.41
N THR A 56 5.72 -6.68 -4.68
CA THR A 56 6.30 -5.80 -3.67
C THR A 56 6.78 -4.51 -4.30
N VAL A 57 6.60 -3.40 -3.60
CA VAL A 57 7.18 -2.09 -3.92
C VAL A 57 7.81 -1.48 -2.67
N ALA A 58 8.84 -0.66 -2.86
CA ALA A 58 9.52 0.00 -1.76
C ALA A 58 9.77 1.48 -2.10
N PHE A 59 9.20 2.36 -1.28
CA PHE A 59 9.52 3.78 -1.26
C PHE A 59 10.77 4.00 -0.41
N THR A 60 11.78 4.67 -0.95
CA THR A 60 13.07 4.85 -0.27
C THR A 60 13.48 6.32 -0.19
N GLY A 61 14.41 6.65 0.71
CA GLY A 61 14.89 8.02 0.90
C GLY A 61 13.91 8.91 1.68
N LEU A 62 12.99 8.30 2.43
CA LEU A 62 12.00 9.01 3.23
C LEU A 62 12.65 9.63 4.48
N GLU A 63 12.20 10.82 4.86
CA GLU A 63 12.57 11.38 6.16
C GLU A 63 11.79 10.68 7.28
N PRO A 64 12.27 10.68 8.52
CA PRO A 64 11.48 10.17 9.63
C PRO A 64 10.21 11.00 9.82
N GLY A 65 9.05 10.35 9.89
CA GLY A 65 7.78 11.06 9.94
C GLY A 65 6.56 10.17 9.76
N GLY A 66 5.40 10.81 9.79
CA GLY A 66 4.14 10.19 9.39
C GLY A 66 3.98 10.27 7.88
N TYR A 67 3.42 9.22 7.29
CA TYR A 67 3.09 9.12 5.87
C TYR A 67 1.72 8.46 5.73
N TRP A 68 1.12 8.59 4.56
CA TRP A 68 -0.02 7.77 4.19
C TRP A 68 0.30 6.91 2.97
N ALA A 69 -0.26 5.71 2.90
CA ALA A 69 -0.17 4.88 1.71
C ALA A 69 -1.56 4.40 1.28
N ASP A 70 -1.83 4.47 -0.02
CA ASP A 70 -3.03 3.95 -0.69
C ASP A 70 -2.65 3.41 -2.06
N GLY A 71 -3.60 2.78 -2.75
CA GLY A 71 -3.34 2.34 -4.10
C GLY A 71 -4.44 1.50 -4.70
N THR A 72 -4.13 0.90 -5.85
CA THR A 72 -5.10 0.20 -6.70
C THR A 72 -4.49 -1.02 -7.36
N CYS A 73 -5.23 -2.12 -7.42
CA CYS A 73 -4.93 -3.31 -8.22
C CYS A 73 -6.12 -3.51 -9.17
N GLY A 74 -5.95 -3.24 -10.47
CA GLY A 74 -7.08 -3.24 -11.40
C GLY A 74 -8.18 -2.24 -10.98
N ASP A 75 -9.38 -2.76 -10.73
CA ASP A 75 -10.54 -1.99 -10.24
C ASP A 75 -10.63 -1.93 -8.69
N ASP A 76 -9.81 -2.71 -8.00
CA ASP A 76 -9.78 -2.80 -6.54
C ASP A 76 -8.91 -1.67 -5.95
N VAL A 77 -9.40 -1.05 -4.87
CA VAL A 77 -8.71 0.04 -4.15
C VAL A 77 -8.41 -0.45 -2.73
N PHE A 78 -7.18 -0.25 -2.27
CA PHE A 78 -6.82 -0.46 -0.86
C PHE A 78 -6.71 0.87 -0.12
N GLU A 79 -7.11 0.85 1.16
CA GLU A 79 -7.36 2.05 1.94
C GLU A 79 -6.10 2.86 2.28
N LEU A 80 -6.35 4.14 2.57
CA LEU A 80 -5.36 5.11 3.00
C LEU A 80 -4.94 4.83 4.45
N GLU A 81 -3.73 4.32 4.65
CA GLU A 81 -3.22 3.96 5.98
C GLU A 81 -2.13 4.89 6.49
N GLN A 82 -2.18 5.22 7.78
CA GLN A 82 -1.15 6.04 8.40
C GLN A 82 0.06 5.18 8.77
N LEU A 83 1.19 5.48 8.16
CA LEU A 83 2.47 4.82 8.38
C LEU A 83 3.40 5.75 9.16
N VAL A 84 4.25 5.19 10.02
CA VAL A 84 5.27 5.95 10.74
C VAL A 84 6.64 5.42 10.36
N VAL A 85 7.41 6.21 9.63
CA VAL A 85 8.81 5.91 9.30
C VAL A 85 9.67 6.29 10.52
N PRO A 86 10.29 5.32 11.20
CA PRO A 86 11.03 5.61 12.42
C PRO A 86 12.38 6.27 12.10
N ALA A 87 12.81 7.19 12.97
CA ALA A 87 14.10 7.87 12.83
C ALA A 87 15.32 6.95 13.02
N ASN A 88 15.12 5.76 13.59
CA ASN A 88 16.16 4.76 13.87
C ASN A 88 15.61 3.36 13.58
N GLY A 89 16.50 2.40 13.26
CA GLY A 89 16.33 1.01 12.78
C GLY A 89 15.24 0.08 13.32
N GLY A 90 14.01 0.56 13.53
CA GLY A 90 12.85 -0.27 13.86
C GLY A 90 12.12 -0.68 12.59
N THR A 91 11.66 -1.93 12.55
CA THR A 91 10.74 -2.42 11.53
C THR A 91 9.33 -2.45 12.14
N GLY A 92 8.40 -1.67 11.60
CA GLY A 92 6.98 -1.76 11.95
C GLY A 92 6.24 -2.52 10.85
N SER A 93 5.61 -3.65 11.17
CA SER A 93 4.75 -4.39 10.24
C SER A 93 3.29 -4.18 10.63
N LEU A 94 2.46 -3.77 9.69
CA LEU A 94 1.01 -3.71 9.81
C LEU A 94 0.44 -4.73 8.84
N ASP A 95 -0.26 -5.74 9.37
CA ASP A 95 -0.90 -6.79 8.59
C ASP A 95 -2.36 -6.38 8.36
N LEU A 96 -2.70 -6.03 7.12
CA LEU A 96 -4.05 -5.58 6.78
C LEU A 96 -4.80 -6.68 6.02
N LEU A 97 -5.88 -7.14 6.64
CA LEU A 97 -6.92 -7.89 5.95
C LEU A 97 -7.74 -6.89 5.13
N MET A 98 -7.57 -6.92 3.82
CA MET A 98 -8.42 -6.16 2.90
C MET A 98 -9.83 -6.76 2.95
N GLU A 99 -10.79 -6.12 3.60
CA GLU A 99 -12.20 -6.33 3.25
C GLU A 99 -12.50 -5.44 2.04
N LEU A 100 -12.25 -5.95 0.83
CA LEU A 100 -12.70 -5.29 -0.39
C LEU A 100 -14.21 -5.13 -0.31
N PHE A 101 -14.67 -3.90 -0.09
CA PHE A 101 -16.07 -3.55 -0.25
C PHE A 101 -16.40 -3.63 -1.74
N ASP A 102 -16.81 -4.81 -2.18
CA ASP A 102 -17.58 -4.99 -3.41
C ASP A 102 -18.74 -3.97 -3.34
N GLY A 103 -18.72 -2.98 -4.23
CA GLY A 103 -19.24 -1.64 -3.98
C GLY A 103 -20.56 -1.54 -3.20
N ILE A 104 -20.52 -0.89 -2.02
CA ILE A 104 -21.71 -0.32 -1.37
C ILE A 104 -21.49 1.17 -1.11
N PHE A 105 -21.12 1.92 -2.15
CA PHE A 105 -21.75 3.23 -2.34
C PHE A 105 -22.98 2.99 -3.20
N GLY A 106 -24.14 3.01 -2.53
CA GLY A 106 -25.40 2.57 -3.10
C GLY A 106 -25.78 3.25 -4.42
N SER A 107 -26.45 2.49 -5.26
CA SER A 107 -27.45 3.02 -6.18
C SER A 107 -28.79 2.38 -5.82
N SER A 108 -29.64 3.21 -5.18
CA SER A 108 -31.10 3.29 -5.25
C SER A 108 -31.93 2.02 -5.39
#